data_AF-A0AAN1PNP6-F1
#
_entry.id   AF-A0AAN1PNP6-F1
#
_cell.length_a   1.000
_cell.length_b   1.000
_cell.length_c   1.000
_cell.angle_alpha   90.00
_cell.angle_beta   90.00
_cell.angle_gamma   90.00
#
_symmetry.space_group_name_H-M   'P 1'
#
loop_
_entity.id
_entity.type
_entity.pdbx_description
1 polymer ?
#
loop_
_entity_poly.entity_id
_entity_poly.type
_entity_poly.pdbx_seq_one_letter_code
_entity_poly.pdbx_strand_id
1 'polypeptide(L)' 'MARDLRFIVYSQINDGKSDQEVVDFMTSRYGNIVLYNPPINSSTLLLWIFPVVILIIFFVISIRNIHTKRM' A
#
# COMPACT_ATOMS: atom_id res chain seq x y z
N MET A 1 -19.45 -0.86 -14.71
CA MET A 1 -18.10 -1.47 -14.66
C MET A 1 -17.83 -2.30 -13.39
N ALA A 2 -18.52 -2.13 -12.26
CA ALA A 2 -18.36 -3.00 -11.07
C ALA A 2 -19.25 -4.26 -11.04
N ARG A 3 -20.26 -4.35 -11.93
CA ARG A 3 -21.21 -5.47 -11.97
C ARG A 3 -20.57 -6.76 -12.51
N ASP A 4 -19.55 -6.61 -13.36
CA ASP A 4 -18.90 -7.73 -14.04
C ASP A 4 -17.99 -8.54 -13.09
N LEU A 5 -17.32 -7.88 -12.14
CA LEU A 5 -16.43 -8.56 -11.17
C LEU A 5 -17.20 -9.47 -10.21
N ARG A 6 -18.41 -9.07 -9.79
CA ARG A 6 -19.27 -9.91 -8.93
C ARG A 6 -19.74 -11.16 -9.68
N PHE A 7 -20.01 -11.05 -10.98
CA PHE A 7 -20.39 -12.18 -11.81
C PHE A 7 -19.25 -13.21 -11.97
N ILE A 8 -18.02 -12.73 -12.11
CA ILE A 8 -16.83 -13.59 -12.20
C ILE A 8 -16.61 -14.36 -10.89
N VAL A 9 -16.70 -13.69 -9.75
CA VAL A 9 -16.62 -14.35 -8.42
C VAL A 9 -17.73 -15.38 -8.27
N TYR A 10 -18.97 -15.02 -8.61
CA TYR A 10 -20.10 -15.93 -8.53
C TYR A 10 -19.92 -17.17 -9.40
N SER A 11 -19.41 -17.01 -10.64
CA SER A 11 -19.13 -18.15 -11.52
C SER A 11 -18.08 -19.09 -10.91
N GLN A 12 -17.01 -18.56 -10.32
CA GLN A 12 -15.95 -19.41 -9.76
C GLN A 12 -16.34 -20.11 -8.46
N ILE A 13 -17.18 -19.49 -7.63
CA ILE A 13 -17.77 -20.15 -6.46
C ILE A 13 -18.68 -21.28 -6.93
N ASN A 14 -19.47 -21.05 -7.99
CA ASN A 14 -20.37 -22.06 -8.55
C ASN A 14 -19.61 -23.21 -9.25
N ASP A 15 -18.41 -22.92 -9.77
CA ASP A 15 -17.47 -23.92 -10.28
C ASP A 15 -16.76 -24.72 -9.15
N GLY A 16 -17.09 -24.45 -7.89
CA GLY A 16 -16.57 -25.18 -6.72
C GLY A 16 -15.17 -24.77 -6.28
N LYS A 17 -14.66 -23.64 -6.75
CA LYS A 17 -13.35 -23.13 -6.32
C LYS A 17 -13.38 -22.64 -4.88
N SER A 18 -12.25 -22.79 -4.21
CA SER A 18 -12.07 -22.26 -2.85
C SER A 18 -11.97 -20.73 -2.84
N ASP A 19 -12.34 -20.12 -1.72
CA ASP A 19 -12.25 -18.67 -1.51
C ASP A 19 -10.85 -18.12 -1.83
N GLN A 20 -9.79 -18.87 -1.46
CA GLN A 20 -8.41 -18.48 -1.71
C GLN A 20 -8.08 -18.48 -3.21
N GLU A 21 -8.50 -19.49 -3.96
CA GLU A 21 -8.28 -19.53 -5.42
C GLU A 21 -9.01 -18.40 -6.16
N VAL A 22 -10.21 -18.04 -5.69
CA VAL A 22 -10.97 -16.93 -6.25
C VAL A 22 -10.26 -15.61 -5.97
N VAL A 23 -9.78 -15.42 -4.74
CA VAL A 23 -9.01 -14.22 -4.35
C VAL A 23 -7.71 -14.12 -5.14
N ASP A 24 -6.96 -15.21 -5.29
CA ASP A 24 -5.69 -15.24 -6.01
C ASP A 24 -5.89 -14.97 -7.51
N PHE A 25 -6.93 -15.55 -8.10
CA PHE A 25 -7.31 -15.27 -9.49
C PHE A 25 -7.70 -13.81 -9.70
N MET A 26 -8.53 -13.26 -8.80
CA MET A 26 -9.00 -11.88 -8.93
C MET A 26 -7.83 -10.90 -8.72
N THR A 27 -6.95 -11.17 -7.76
CA THR A 27 -5.80 -10.33 -7.44
C THR A 27 -4.75 -10.36 -8.55
N SER A 28 -4.51 -11.52 -9.17
CA SER A 28 -3.54 -11.65 -10.27
C SER A 28 -4.00 -10.97 -11.58
N ARG A 29 -5.31 -10.98 -11.88
CA ARG A 29 -5.86 -10.37 -13.11
C ARG A 29 -6.25 -8.89 -12.97
N TYR A 30 -6.75 -8.49 -11.80
CA TYR A 30 -7.36 -7.17 -11.57
C TYR A 30 -6.60 -6.34 -10.52
N GLY A 31 -5.55 -6.88 -9.93
CA GLY A 31 -4.70 -6.20 -8.94
C GLY A 31 -5.27 -6.22 -7.52
N ASN A 32 -4.53 -5.67 -6.56
CA ASN A 32 -4.95 -5.69 -5.14
C ASN A 32 -6.19 -4.81 -4.83
N ILE A 33 -6.65 -4.00 -5.79
CA ILE A 33 -7.80 -3.09 -5.62
C ILE A 33 -9.16 -3.81 -5.55
N VAL A 34 -9.23 -5.07 -6.00
CA VAL A 34 -10.45 -5.89 -5.88
C VAL A 34 -10.66 -6.39 -4.45
N LEU A 35 -9.63 -6.37 -3.62
CA LEU A 35 -9.75 -6.70 -2.20
C LEU A 35 -10.22 -5.49 -1.43
N TYR A 36 -11.21 -5.69 -0.56
CA TYR A 36 -11.70 -4.65 0.35
C TYR A 36 -10.62 -4.20 1.35
N ASN A 37 -9.70 -5.10 1.68
CA ASN A 37 -8.57 -4.84 2.56
C ASN A 37 -7.25 -5.15 1.84
N PRO A 38 -6.77 -4.24 0.97
CA PRO A 38 -5.49 -4.44 0.30
C PRO A 38 -4.38 -4.53 1.36
N PRO A 39 -3.48 -5.53 1.29
CA PRO A 39 -2.37 -5.63 2.22
C PRO A 39 -1.52 -4.34 2.16
N ILE A 40 -1.00 -3.92 3.31
CA ILE A 40 -0.16 -2.71 3.38
C ILE A 40 1.10 -2.95 2.56
N ASN A 41 1.18 -2.29 1.40
CA ASN A 41 2.32 -2.41 0.50
C ASN A 41 3.53 -1.67 1.09
N SER A 42 4.72 -2.29 1.03
CA SER A 42 5.99 -1.72 1.51
C SER A 42 6.32 -0.35 0.88
N SER A 43 5.86 -0.12 -0.35
CA SER A 43 5.99 1.16 -1.05
C SER A 43 5.23 2.30 -0.35
N THR A 44 4.10 2.00 0.28
CA THR A 44 3.35 2.97 1.09
C THR A 44 4.20 3.36 2.30
N LEU A 45 4.73 2.40 3.05
CA LEU A 45 5.59 2.67 4.21
C LEU A 45 6.79 3.57 3.88
N LEU A 46 7.43 3.35 2.73
CA LEU A 46 8.57 4.17 2.29
C LEU A 46 8.16 5.63 2.02
N LEU A 47 7.00 5.86 1.39
CA LEU A 47 6.46 7.21 1.18
C LEU A 47 6.12 7.93 2.49
N TRP A 48 5.69 7.18 3.52
CA TRP A 48 5.39 7.75 4.84
C TRP A 48 6.64 8.05 5.68
N ILE A 49 7.72 7.28 5.51
CA ILE A 49 9.00 7.52 6.22
C ILE A 49 9.75 8.72 5.64
N PHE A 50 9.65 8.94 4.32
CA PHE A 50 10.33 10.03 3.62
C PHE A 50 10.14 11.44 4.25
N PRO A 51 8.90 11.92 4.54
CA PRO A 51 8.71 13.23 5.16
C PRO A 51 9.28 13.33 6.58
N VAL A 52 9.26 12.23 7.34
CA VAL A 52 9.85 12.17 8.69
C VAL A 52 11.38 12.30 8.62
N VAL A 53 12.01 11.60 7.67
CA VAL A 53 13.46 11.66 7.44
C VAL A 53 13.89 13.08 7.07
N ILE A 54 13.16 13.75 6.17
CA ILE A 54 13.45 15.14 5.78
C ILE A 54 13.37 16.08 6.99
N LEU A 55 12.33 15.95 7.83
CA LEU A 55 12.19 16.77 9.03
C LEU A 55 13.36 16.57 9.99
N ILE A 56 13.78 15.33 10.23
CA ILE A 56 14.92 15.02 11.10
C ILE A 56 16.20 15.67 10.56
N ILE A 57 16.48 15.53 9.25
CA ILE A 57 17.64 16.14 8.61
C ILE A 57 17.61 17.66 8.78
N PHE A 58 16.45 18.29 8.54
CA PHE A 58 16.26 19.71 8.72
C PHE A 58 16.59 20.16 10.16
N PHE A 59 16.01 19.50 11.17
CA PHE A 59 16.26 19.83 12.58
C PHE A 59 17.73 19.66 12.96
N VAL A 60 18.37 18.57 12.53
CA VAL A 60 19.79 18.30 12.80
C VAL A 60 20.68 19.40 12.21
N ILE A 61 20.44 19.80 10.96
CA ILE A 61 21.19 20.88 10.31
C ILE A 61 20.95 22.21 11.01
N SER A 62 19.70 22.53 11.34
CA SER A 62 19.34 23.78 12.00
C SER A 62 20.02 23.93 13.36
N ILE A 63 19.99 22.88 14.19
CA ILE A 63 20.64 22.86 15.51
C ILE A 63 22.16 23.05 15.36
N ARG A 64 22.80 22.29 14.45
CA ARG A 64 24.24 22.43 14.20
C ARG A 64 24.62 23.85 13.78
N ASN A 65 23.87 24.47 12.87
CA ASN A 65 24.13 25.84 12.41
C ASN A 65 24.03 26.87 13.55
N ILE A 66 23.08 26.70 14.48
CA ILE A 66 22.90 27.60 15.62
C ILE A 66 24.08 27.50 16.60
N HIS A 67 24.57 26.28 16.88
CA HIS A 67 25.72 26.09 17.76
C HIS A 67 27.03 26.61 17.16
N THR A 68 27.20 26.51 15.84
CA THR A 68 28.44 26.93 15.16
C THR A 68 28.57 28.46 15.07
N LYS A 69 27.45 29.20 15.05
CA LYS A 69 27.44 30.68 14.98
C LYS A 69 27.59 31.38 16.32
N ARG A 70 27.50 30.63 17.43
CA ARG A 70 27.49 31.17 18.80
C ARG A 70 28.83 31.01 19.53
N MET A 71 29.83 30.47 18.84
CA MET A 71 31.26 30.43 19.20
C MET A 71 32.01 31.43 18.32
#